data_AF-A0A3P5YUM5-F1
#
_entry.id   AF-A0A3P5YUM5-F1
#
_cell.length_a   1.000
_cell.length_b   1.000
_cell.length_c   1.000
_cell.angle_alpha   90.00
_cell.angle_beta   90.00
_cell.angle_gamma   90.00
#
_symmetry.space_group_name_H-M   'P 1'
#
loop_
_entity.id
_entity.type
_entity.pdbx_description
1 polymer ?
#
loop_
_entity_poly.entity_id
_entity_poly.type
_entity_poly.pdbx_seq_one_letter_code
_entity_poly.pdbx_strand_id
1 'polypeptide(L)' 'RCDCGAATIVLTSGTIKNPGRRFYRCGANSVVANKLATVEQDLAAIKAELDDMKKDITEIIKIIECLRMKS' A
#
# COMPACT_ATOMS: atom_id res chain seq x y z
N ARG A 1 -10.53 25.50 -0.44
CA ARG A 1 -9.85 24.50 0.42
C ARG A 1 -10.94 23.86 1.27
N CYS A 2 -10.87 22.57 1.59
CA CYS A 2 -11.85 21.92 2.47
C CYS A 2 -11.56 22.29 3.94
N ASP A 3 -12.56 22.21 4.82
CA ASP A 3 -12.41 22.54 6.25
C ASP A 3 -11.37 21.66 6.97
N CYS A 4 -11.14 20.44 6.50
CA CYS A 4 -10.06 19.58 6.98
C CYS A 4 -8.64 19.97 6.47
N GLY A 5 -8.51 21.08 5.73
CA GLY A 5 -7.25 21.58 5.16
C GLY A 5 -6.83 20.93 3.83
N ALA A 6 -7.47 19.84 3.41
CA ALA A 6 -7.18 19.16 2.16
C ALA A 6 -7.54 19.99 0.91
N ALA A 7 -6.92 19.65 -0.22
CA ALA A 7 -7.26 20.23 -1.51
C ALA A 7 -8.73 19.96 -1.86
N THR A 8 -9.41 20.94 -2.45
CA THR A 8 -10.76 20.76 -2.99
C THR A 8 -10.64 20.22 -4.42
N ILE A 9 -11.28 19.08 -4.70
CA ILE A 9 -11.36 18.54 -6.06
C ILE A 9 -12.61 19.10 -6.71
N VAL A 10 -12.45 19.70 -7.89
CA VAL A 10 -13.55 20.23 -8.71
C VAL A 10 -13.85 19.23 -9.82
N LEU A 11 -15.11 18.81 -9.91
CA LEU A 11 -15.61 17.97 -10.99
C LEU A 11 -16.59 18.80 -11.81
N THR A 12 -16.47 18.73 -13.14
CA THR A 12 -17.37 19.45 -14.05
C THR A 12 -18.31 18.46 -14.70
N SER A 13 -19.61 18.72 -14.63
CA SER A 13 -20.60 17.84 -15.25
C SER A 13 -20.59 18.00 -16.77
N GLY A 14 -20.41 16.89 -17.47
CA GLY A 14 -20.60 16.77 -18.92
C GLY A 14 -22.00 16.30 -19.31
N THR A 15 -22.95 16.25 -18.37
CA THR A 15 -24.31 15.77 -18.67
C THR A 15 -25.14 16.84 -19.36
N ILE A 16 -26.05 16.43 -20.25
CA ILE A 16 -26.99 17.34 -20.95
C ILE A 16 -27.91 18.06 -19.94
N LYS A 17 -28.27 17.38 -18.84
CA LYS A 17 -29.15 17.94 -17.80
C LYS A 17 -28.48 19.06 -17.00
N ASN A 18 -27.15 19.10 -16.97
CA ASN A 18 -26.42 20.02 -16.10
C ASN A 18 -25.03 20.39 -16.68
N PRO A 19 -24.95 20.92 -17.91
CA PRO A 19 -23.69 21.11 -18.60
C PRO A 19 -22.84 22.18 -17.90
N GLY A 20 -21.58 21.86 -17.65
CA GLY A 20 -20.61 22.80 -17.07
C GLY A 20 -20.75 23.05 -15.57
N ARG A 21 -21.77 22.51 -14.89
CA ARG A 21 -21.91 22.72 -13.44
C ARG A 21 -20.78 22.04 -12.68
N ARG A 22 -20.19 22.81 -11.76
CA ARG A 22 -19.11 22.37 -10.89
C ARG A 22 -19.65 21.71 -9.62
N PHE A 23 -19.07 20.57 -9.28
CA PHE A 23 -19.27 19.84 -8.04
C PHE A 23 -17.94 19.83 -7.28
N TYR A 24 -18.00 19.93 -5.95
CA TYR A 24 -16.81 20.03 -5.11
C TYR A 24 -16.79 18.85 -4.15
N ARG A 25 -15.63 18.22 -3.99
CA ARG A 25 -15.41 17.19 -2.97
C ARG A 25 -14.08 17.39 -2.25
N CYS A 26 -13.99 16.85 -1.04
CA CYS A 26 -12.76 16.83 -0.27
C CYS A 26 -11.72 15.91 -0.93
N GLY A 27 -10.48 16.38 -1.09
CA GLY A 27 -9.36 15.59 -1.62
C GLY A 27 -8.73 14.62 -0.62
N ALA A 28 -9.13 14.65 0.66
CA ALA A 28 -8.59 13.74 1.67
C ALA A 28 -8.79 12.26 1.29
N ASN A 29 -9.95 11.90 0.75
CA ASN A 29 -10.23 10.53 0.32
C ASN A 29 -9.25 10.03 -0.76
N SER A 30 -8.76 10.91 -1.63
CA SER A 30 -7.79 10.55 -2.68
C SER A 30 -6.41 10.30 -2.10
N VAL A 31 -6.02 11.11 -1.11
CA VAL A 31 -4.74 10.95 -0.42
C VAL A 31 -4.72 9.66 0.38
N VAL A 32 -5.81 9.34 1.09
CA VAL A 32 -5.92 8.10 1.86
C VAL A 32 -5.87 6.88 0.94
N ALA A 33 -6.59 6.88 -0.18
CA ALA A 33 -6.58 5.76 -1.13
C ALA A 33 -5.18 5.51 -1.72
N ASN A 34 -4.46 6.56 -2.11
CA ASN A 34 -3.10 6.43 -2.63
C ASN A 34 -2.13 5.89 -1.56
N LYS A 35 -2.21 6.40 -0.33
CA LYS A 35 -1.39 5.92 0.80
C LYS A 35 -1.72 4.47 1.15
N LEU A 36 -2.98 4.06 1.05
CA LEU A 36 -3.37 2.68 1.29
C LEU A 36 -2.75 1.76 0.24
N ALA A 37 -2.79 2.13 -1.04
CA ALA A 37 -2.15 1.35 -2.11
C ALA A 37 -0.63 1.22 -1.93
N THR A 38 0.07 2.28 -1.51
CA THR A 38 1.52 2.20 -1.23
C THR A 38 1.80 1.30 -0.04
N VAL A 39 0.99 1.39 1.03
CA VAL A 39 1.14 0.51 2.20
C VAL A 39 0.89 -0.96 1.82
N GLU A 40 -0.09 -1.24 0.95
CA GLU A 40 -0.33 -2.59 0.45
C GLU A 40 0.87 -3.15 -0.34
N GLN A 41 1.51 -2.31 -1.17
CA GLN A 41 2.73 -2.68 -1.89
C GLN A 41 3.91 -2.93 -0.94
N ASP A 42 4.13 -2.04 0.03
CA ASP A 42 5.20 -2.18 1.02
C ASP A 42 5.02 -3.45 1.87
N LEU A 43 3.78 -3.74 2.29
CA LEU A 43 3.46 -4.96 3.03
C LEU A 43 3.72 -6.22 2.21
N ALA A 44 3.45 -6.20 0.90
CA ALA A 44 3.77 -7.31 0.01
C ALA A 44 5.28 -7.54 -0.12
N ALA A 45 6.07 -6.45 -0.22
CA ALA A 45 7.52 -6.52 -0.26
C ALA A 45 8.12 -7.07 1.05
N ILE A 46 7.69 -6.53 2.20
CA ILE A 46 8.10 -7.01 3.53
C ILE A 46 7.78 -8.50 3.69
N LYS A 47 6.60 -8.94 3.22
CA LYS A 47 6.23 -10.35 3.29
C LYS A 47 7.18 -11.25 2.48
N ALA A 48 7.58 -10.82 1.29
CA ALA A 48 8.52 -11.57 0.46
C ALA A 48 9.89 -11.71 1.15
N GLU A 49 10.42 -10.61 1.69
CA GLU A 49 11.68 -10.63 2.45
C GLU A 49 11.61 -11.54 3.68
N LEU A 50 10.47 -11.55 4.39
CA LEU A 50 10.24 -12.45 5.52
C LEU A 50 10.22 -13.92 5.10
N ASP A 51 9.68 -14.25 3.93
CA ASP A 51 9.63 -15.62 3.43
C ASP A 51 11.02 -16.11 2.98
N ASP A 52 11.82 -15.23 2.37
CA ASP A 52 13.22 -15.52 2.05
C ASP A 52 14.04 -15.75 3.32
N MET A 53 13.93 -14.87 4.32
CA MET A 53 14.62 -15.07 5.61
C MET A 53 14.21 -16.37 6.30
N LYS A 54 12.94 -16.78 6.25
CA LYS A 54 12.50 -18.08 6.81
C LYS A 54 13.18 -19.25 6.11
N LYS A 55 13.37 -19.15 4.79
CA LYS A 55 14.07 -20.16 4.01
C LYS A 55 15.53 -20.24 4.44
N ASP A 56 16.21 -19.12 4.54
CA ASP A 56 17.60 -19.05 5.00
C ASP A 56 17.75 -19.64 6.42
N ILE A 57 16.84 -19.29 7.35
CA ILE A 57 16.81 -19.85 8.70
C ILE A 57 16.65 -21.39 8.66
N THR A 58 15.78 -21.89 7.78
CA THR A 58 15.58 -23.34 7.60
C THR A 58 16.84 -24.03 7.09
N GLU A 59 17.58 -23.40 6.17
CA GLU A 59 18.86 -23.93 5.68
C GLU A 59 19.93 -23.92 6.78
N ILE A 60 20.01 -22.85 7.57
CA ILE A 60 20.92 -22.77 8.72
C ILE A 60 20.64 -23.89 9.72
N ILE A 61 19.37 -24.17 10.04
CA ILE A 61 18.99 -25.27 10.95
C ILE A 61 19.51 -26.61 10.41
N LYS A 62 19.30 -26.90 9.12
CA LYS A 62 19.80 -28.14 8.51
C LYS A 62 21.32 -28.27 8.62
N ILE A 63 22.05 -27.18 8.42
CA ILE A 63 23.52 -27.17 8.55
C ILE A 63 23.93 -27.47 9.99
N ILE A 64 23.28 -26.84 10.98
CA ILE A 64 23.55 -27.08 12.41
C ILE A 64 23.31 -28.55 12.77
N GLU A 65 22.21 -29.14 12.30
CA GLU A 65 21.90 -30.56 12.51
C GLU A 65 22.97 -31.46 11.87
N CYS A 66 23.38 -31.17 10.64
CA CYS A 66 24.46 -31.91 9.97
C CYS A 66 25.78 -31.85 10.74
N LEU A 67 26.11 -30.69 11.33
CA LEU A 67 27.32 -30.52 12.13
C LEU A 67 27.25 -31.27 13.46
N ARG A 68 26.08 -31.28 14.12
CA ARG A 68 25.84 -32.07 15.35
C ARG A 68 26.03 -33.57 15.14
N MET A 69 25.69 -34.11 13.97
CA MET A 69 25.91 -35.54 13.67
C MET A 69 27.39 -35.89 13.41
N LYS A 70 28.25 -34.89 13.18
CA LYS A 70 29.68 -35.09 12.86
C LYS A 70 30.60 -34.93 14.07
N SER A 71 30.11 -34.46 15.22
CA SER A 71 30.82 -34.36 16.50
C SER A 71 30.53 -35.58 17.37
#